data_AF-A0A6G1RUV3-F1
#
_entry.id   AF-A0A6G1RUV3-F1
#
_cell.length_a   1.000
_cell.length_b   1.000
_cell.length_c   1.000
_cell.angle_alpha   90.00
_cell.angle_beta   90.00
_cell.angle_gamma   90.00
#
_symmetry.space_group_name_H-M   'P 1'
#
loop_
_entity.id
_entity.type
_entity.pdbx_description
1 polymer ?
#
loop_
_entity_poly.entity_id
_entity_poly.type
_entity_poly.pdbx_seq_one_letter_code
_entity_poly.pdbx_strand_id
1 'polypeptide(L)'
;YYKSRINMDDMEILDVEDGKDKDFNVSVKNAFKLHCRDAEETHLFCAKKPEQKQRWLKAFENERRQVQLDQETGFSITEVQKKQAMLNASKQHHTGKPKAVTRPYYDFLMRQKHPTLPTTLPQQQVFMLAEPKRKPSN
;
A
#
# COMPACT_ATOMS: atom_id res chain seq x y z
N TYR A 1 -14.68 -9.40 -18.42
CA TYR A 1 -13.92 -8.97 -19.60
C TYR A 1 -12.97 -7.87 -19.21
N TYR A 2 -11.68 -8.10 -19.41
CA TYR A 2 -10.64 -7.08 -19.24
C TYR A 2 -10.66 -6.13 -20.45
N LYS A 3 -10.50 -4.81 -20.22
CA LYS A 3 -10.54 -3.79 -21.27
C LYS A 3 -9.14 -3.27 -21.60
N SER A 4 -8.47 -2.68 -20.62
CA SER A 4 -7.11 -2.15 -20.78
C SER A 4 -6.47 -1.87 -19.42
N ARG A 5 -5.19 -1.48 -19.43
CA ARG A 5 -4.46 -0.90 -18.30
C ARG A 5 -3.84 0.42 -18.77
N ILE A 6 -3.67 1.35 -17.84
CA ILE A 6 -2.96 2.62 -18.07
C ILE A 6 -1.67 2.53 -17.26
N ASN A 7 -0.53 2.79 -17.90
CA ASN A 7 0.73 2.94 -17.16
C ASN A 7 0.71 4.31 -16.48
N MET A 8 0.84 4.36 -15.16
CA MET A 8 0.85 5.61 -14.42
C MET A 8 2.21 6.26 -14.36
N ASP A 9 3.30 5.54 -14.66
CA ASP A 9 4.67 6.06 -14.50
C ASP A 9 4.88 7.37 -15.26
N ASP A 10 4.41 7.45 -16.51
CA ASP A 10 4.57 8.59 -17.41
C ASP A 10 3.33 9.50 -17.51
N MET A 11 2.35 9.28 -16.62
CA MET A 11 1.07 10.02 -16.62
C MET A 11 1.08 11.16 -15.62
N GLU A 12 0.70 12.35 -16.08
CA GLU A 12 0.47 13.53 -15.26
C GLU A 12 -1.03 13.70 -14.98
N ILE A 13 -1.39 13.92 -13.71
CA ILE A 13 -2.77 14.13 -13.29
C ILE A 13 -3.07 15.63 -13.29
N LEU A 14 -4.03 16.04 -14.11
CA LEU A 14 -4.50 17.41 -14.23
C LEU A 14 -5.90 17.53 -13.65
N ASP A 15 -6.07 18.36 -12.62
CA ASP A 15 -7.40 18.64 -12.09
C ASP A 15 -8.18 19.53 -13.07
N VAL A 16 -9.42 19.14 -13.39
CA VAL A 16 -10.30 19.88 -14.30
C VAL A 16 -11.48 20.44 -13.51
N GLU A 17 -11.66 21.75 -13.54
CA GLU A 17 -12.78 22.40 -12.89
C GLU A 17 -14.12 22.08 -13.56
N ASP A 18 -15.19 22.15 -12.77
CA ASP A 18 -16.55 21.94 -13.25
C ASP A 18 -16.93 23.07 -14.21
N GLY A 19 -17.26 22.72 -15.45
CA GLY A 19 -17.52 23.72 -16.47
C GLY A 19 -17.45 23.17 -17.88
N LYS A 20 -17.19 24.07 -18.83
CA LYS A 20 -17.01 23.71 -20.23
C LYS A 20 -15.54 23.40 -20.47
N ASP A 21 -15.25 22.14 -20.75
CA ASP A 21 -13.89 21.71 -21.04
C ASP A 21 -13.45 22.28 -22.39
N LYS A 22 -12.31 22.99 -22.44
CA LYS A 22 -11.81 23.61 -23.68
C LYS A 22 -11.29 22.58 -24.68
N ASP A 23 -10.78 21.45 -24.20
CA ASP A 23 -10.12 20.46 -25.05
C ASP A 23 -11.15 19.55 -25.74
N PHE A 24 -12.20 19.18 -25.01
CA PHE A 24 -13.27 18.33 -25.53
C PHE A 24 -14.55 19.10 -25.91
N ASN A 25 -14.62 20.41 -25.64
CA ASN A 25 -15.79 21.29 -25.86
C ASN A 25 -17.11 20.77 -25.25
N VAL A 26 -17.02 19.96 -24.19
CA VAL A 26 -18.16 19.34 -23.49
C VAL A 26 -18.27 19.89 -22.07
N SER A 27 -19.49 19.94 -21.53
CA SER A 27 -19.67 20.30 -20.12
C SER A 27 -19.28 19.10 -19.25
N VAL A 28 -18.22 19.26 -18.47
CA VAL A 28 -17.75 18.25 -17.53
C VAL A 28 -18.06 18.68 -16.10
N LYS A 29 -18.32 17.69 -15.24
CA LYS A 29 -18.55 17.91 -13.82
C LYS A 29 -17.81 16.85 -13.02
N ASN A 30 -17.10 17.28 -11.99
CA ASN A 30 -16.16 16.50 -11.20
C ASN A 30 -15.19 15.71 -12.08
N ALA A 31 -14.55 16.38 -13.04
CA ALA A 31 -13.61 15.74 -13.95
C ALA A 31 -12.15 15.92 -13.53
N PHE A 32 -11.30 15.05 -14.05
CA PHE A 32 -9.85 15.15 -14.02
C PHE A 32 -9.29 14.53 -15.30
N LYS A 33 -8.09 14.94 -15.70
CA LYS A 33 -7.39 14.46 -16.90
C LYS A 33 -6.12 13.71 -16.52
N LEU A 34 -5.80 12.68 -17.29
CA LEU A 34 -4.48 12.05 -17.28
C LEU A 34 -3.79 12.37 -18.61
N HIS A 35 -2.66 13.05 -18.54
CA HIS A 35 -1.87 13.42 -19.70
C HIS A 35 -0.62 12.54 -19.77
N CYS A 36 -0.44 11.82 -20.87
CA CYS A 36 0.76 11.03 -21.11
C CYS A 36 1.88 11.91 -21.66
N ARG A 37 3.03 11.98 -20.97
CA ARG A 37 4.16 12.79 -21.44
C ARG A 37 4.74 12.31 -22.77
N ASP A 38 4.75 11.00 -23.00
CA ASP A 38 5.41 10.40 -24.16
C ASP A 38 4.49 10.18 -25.36
N ALA A 39 3.17 10.06 -25.14
CA ALA A 39 2.21 9.74 -26.19
C ALA A 39 1.32 10.92 -26.60
N GLU A 40 1.46 12.10 -25.96
CA GLU A 40 0.57 13.26 -26.12
C GLU A 40 -0.92 12.89 -26.01
N GLU A 41 -1.19 11.79 -25.32
CA GLU A 41 -2.53 11.21 -25.17
C GLU A 41 -3.13 11.72 -23.87
N THR A 42 -4.30 12.38 -23.98
CA THR A 42 -5.03 12.91 -22.83
C THR A 42 -6.32 12.14 -22.62
N HIS A 43 -6.47 11.55 -21.43
CA HIS A 43 -7.66 10.83 -21.02
C HIS A 43 -8.49 11.68 -20.06
N LEU A 44 -9.75 11.96 -20.41
CA LEU A 44 -10.69 12.67 -19.56
C LEU A 44 -11.53 11.68 -18.73
N PHE A 45 -11.51 11.84 -17.41
CA PHE A 45 -12.32 11.06 -16.48
C PHE A 45 -13.34 11.96 -15.80
N CYS A 46 -14.59 11.50 -15.72
CA CYS A 46 -15.67 12.21 -15.06
C CYS A 46 -16.21 11.36 -13.90
N ALA A 47 -16.13 11.88 -12.68
CA ALA A 47 -16.71 11.24 -11.50
C ALA A 47 -18.17 11.67 -11.30
N LYS A 48 -19.02 10.77 -10.80
CA LYS A 48 -20.41 11.13 -10.49
C LYS A 48 -20.53 12.04 -9.28
N LYS A 49 -19.61 11.92 -8.31
CA LYS A 49 -19.59 12.70 -7.07
C LYS A 49 -18.27 13.48 -6.93
N PRO A 50 -18.30 14.69 -6.35
CA PRO A 50 -17.07 15.44 -6.05
C PRO A 50 -16.15 14.69 -5.08
N GLU A 51 -16.74 14.00 -4.10
CA GLU A 51 -16.00 13.15 -3.14
C GLU A 51 -15.20 12.04 -3.83
N GLN A 52 -15.75 11.48 -4.91
CA GLN A 52 -15.07 10.44 -5.69
C GLN A 52 -13.90 11.02 -6.46
N LYS A 53 -14.08 12.18 -7.09
CA LYS A 53 -12.97 12.91 -7.74
C LYS A 53 -11.84 13.17 -6.75
N GLN A 54 -12.15 13.72 -5.58
CA GLN A 54 -11.16 13.98 -4.54
C GLN A 54 -10.45 12.70 -4.07
N ARG A 55 -11.20 11.60 -3.92
CA ARG A 55 -10.61 10.29 -3.60
C ARG A 55 -9.68 9.79 -4.70
N TRP A 56 -10.01 10.00 -5.98
CA TRP A 56 -9.13 9.66 -7.10
C TRP A 56 -7.86 10.50 -7.10
N LEU A 57 -7.97 11.83 -7.01
CA LEU A 57 -6.82 12.74 -6.94
C LEU A 57 -5.87 12.36 -5.80
N LYS A 58 -6.43 12.09 -4.61
CA LYS A 58 -5.65 11.64 -3.45
C LYS A 58 -5.04 10.25 -3.65
N ALA A 59 -5.75 9.34 -4.33
CA ALA A 59 -5.22 8.01 -4.62
C ALA A 59 -4.02 8.09 -5.56
N PHE A 60 -4.05 8.97 -6.56
CA PHE A 60 -2.91 9.20 -7.45
C PHE A 60 -1.71 9.79 -6.70
N GLU A 61 -1.92 10.79 -5.84
CA GLU A 61 -0.85 11.36 -5.03
C GLU A 61 -0.24 10.32 -4.07
N ASN A 62 -1.09 9.51 -3.44
CA ASN A 62 -0.66 8.42 -2.58
C ASN A 62 0.13 7.36 -3.36
N GLU A 63 -0.30 7.02 -4.57
CA GLU A 63 0.40 6.07 -5.42
C GLU A 63 1.82 6.56 -5.75
N ARG A 64 1.97 7.82 -6.19
CA ARG A 64 3.30 8.41 -6.45
C ARG A 64 4.20 8.40 -5.22
N ARG A 65 3.64 8.74 -4.04
CA ARG A 65 4.37 8.66 -2.77
C ARG A 65 4.78 7.22 -2.44
N GLN A 66 3.88 6.26 -2.62
CA GLN A 66 4.17 4.84 -2.36
C GLN A 66 5.24 4.30 -3.31
N VAL A 67 5.15 4.60 -4.61
CA VAL A 67 6.16 4.21 -5.59
C VAL A 67 7.53 4.76 -5.23
N GLN A 68 7.61 6.03 -4.84
CA GLN A 68 8.86 6.64 -4.38
C GLN A 68 9.41 5.95 -3.13
N LEU A 69 8.56 5.70 -2.12
CA LEU A 69 8.95 5.00 -0.89
C LEU A 69 9.41 3.56 -1.16
N ASP A 70 8.73 2.84 -2.04
CA ASP A 70 9.10 1.47 -2.43
C ASP A 70 10.45 1.45 -3.15
N GLN A 71 10.71 2.43 -4.02
CA GLN A 71 12.02 2.61 -4.66
C GLN A 71 13.12 2.92 -3.64
N GLU A 72 12.85 3.82 -2.69
CA GLU A 72 13.81 4.21 -1.64
C GLU A 72 14.11 3.07 -0.66
N THR A 73 13.08 2.32 -0.28
CA THR A 73 13.23 1.15 0.62
C THR A 73 13.72 -0.10 -0.11
N GLY A 74 13.75 -0.07 -1.44
CA GLY A 74 14.02 -1.25 -2.28
C GLY A 74 12.95 -2.33 -2.14
N PHE A 75 11.75 -1.97 -1.66
CA PHE A 75 10.66 -2.90 -1.47
C PHE A 75 10.19 -3.40 -2.83
N SER A 76 10.37 -4.70 -3.05
CA SER A 76 9.86 -5.39 -4.23
C SER A 76 9.17 -6.67 -3.81
N ILE A 77 8.02 -6.94 -4.43
CA ILE A 77 7.31 -8.19 -4.19
C ILE A 77 8.15 -9.32 -4.79
N THR A 78 8.65 -10.19 -3.92
CA THR A 78 9.51 -11.31 -4.33
C THR A 78 8.74 -12.30 -5.20
N GLU A 79 9.47 -13.02 -6.05
CA GLU A 79 8.86 -14.01 -6.94
C GLU A 79 8.14 -15.13 -6.17
N VAL A 80 8.69 -15.51 -5.00
CA VAL A 80 8.08 -16.51 -4.11
C VAL A 80 6.75 -16.01 -3.55
N GLN A 81 6.66 -14.74 -3.12
CA GLN A 81 5.41 -14.13 -2.67
C GLN A 81 4.36 -14.06 -3.80
N LYS A 82 4.77 -13.72 -5.02
CA LYS A 82 3.89 -13.73 -6.20
C LYS A 82 3.34 -15.14 -6.46
N LYS A 83 4.21 -16.16 -6.46
CA LYS A 83 3.81 -17.56 -6.65
C LYS A 83 2.85 -18.03 -5.56
N GLN A 84 3.13 -17.71 -4.30
CA GLN A 84 2.26 -18.07 -3.19
C GLN A 84 0.89 -17.39 -3.28
N ALA A 85 0.84 -16.11 -3.67
CA ALA A 85 -0.41 -15.39 -3.86
C ALA A 85 -1.27 -15.99 -4.99
N MET A 86 -0.65 -16.36 -6.12
CA MET A 86 -1.35 -17.05 -7.22
C MET A 86 -1.92 -18.41 -6.79
N LEU A 87 -1.16 -19.19 -6.03
CA LEU A 87 -1.63 -20.47 -5.46
C LEU A 87 -2.78 -20.27 -4.47
N ASN A 88 -2.74 -19.22 -3.65
CA ASN A 88 -3.83 -18.91 -2.72
C ASN A 88 -5.10 -18.47 -3.47
N ALA A 89 -4.96 -17.68 -4.55
CA ALA A 89 -6.08 -17.29 -5.39
C ALA A 89 -6.68 -18.48 -6.15
N SER A 90 -5.85 -19.40 -6.66
CA SER A 90 -6.32 -20.58 -7.39
C SER A 90 -7.01 -21.61 -6.49
N LYS A 91 -6.67 -21.66 -5.19
CA LYS A 91 -7.34 -22.52 -4.19
C LYS A 91 -8.77 -22.09 -3.84
N GLN A 92 -9.25 -20.92 -4.27
CA GLN A 92 -10.57 -20.39 -3.90
C GLN A 92 -11.79 -21.10 -4.52
N HIS A 93 -11.62 -22.23 -5.22
CA HIS A 93 -12.74 -23.01 -5.77
C HIS A 93 -12.96 -24.36 -5.10
N HIS A 94 -13.21 -24.36 -3.79
CA HIS A 94 -13.97 -25.42 -3.13
C HIS A 94 -15.01 -24.74 -2.21
N THR A 95 -16.27 -24.98 -2.54
CA THR A 95 -17.49 -24.42 -1.97
C THR A 95 -17.55 -24.45 -0.44
N GLY A 96 -17.78 -23.29 0.19
CA GLY A 96 -18.21 -23.17 1.58
C GLY A 96 -18.01 -21.76 2.18
N LYS A 97 -19.07 -20.95 2.26
CA LYS A 97 -19.06 -19.70 3.06
C LYS A 97 -19.13 -20.04 4.57
N PRO A 98 -18.89 -19.09 5.49
CA PRO A 98 -17.86 -18.03 5.54
C PRO A 98 -17.18 -17.94 6.93
N LYS A 99 -16.00 -17.32 7.03
CA LYS A 99 -15.66 -16.53 8.24
C LYS A 99 -15.16 -15.16 7.83
N ALA A 100 -15.95 -14.16 8.20
CA ALA A 100 -15.60 -12.76 8.10
C ALA A 100 -14.28 -12.51 8.83
N VAL A 101 -13.25 -12.12 8.08
CA VAL A 101 -12.16 -11.31 8.61
C VAL A 101 -12.01 -10.14 7.64
N THR A 102 -12.99 -9.24 7.69
CA THR A 102 -12.86 -7.90 7.13
C THR A 102 -11.93 -7.12 8.06
N ARG A 103 -10.63 -7.40 8.01
CA ARG A 103 -9.62 -6.47 8.51
C ARG A 103 -9.06 -5.78 7.26
N PRO A 104 -9.40 -4.50 7.00
CA PRO A 104 -8.87 -3.83 5.82
C PRO A 104 -7.35 -3.83 5.93
N TYR A 105 -6.69 -4.33 4.89
CA TYR A 105 -5.23 -4.41 4.74
C TYR A 105 -4.50 -3.12 5.15
N TYR A 106 -5.18 -1.98 5.00
CA TYR A 106 -4.75 -0.66 5.44
C TYR A 106 -4.46 -0.54 6.96
N ASP A 107 -5.23 -1.22 7.81
CA ASP A 107 -5.11 -1.18 9.28
C ASP A 107 -3.91 -2.01 9.79
N PHE A 108 -3.48 -3.02 9.04
CA PHE A 108 -2.26 -3.79 9.33
C PHE A 108 -0.99 -2.98 9.00
N LEU A 109 -0.99 -2.30 7.85
CA LEU A 109 0.13 -1.46 7.43
C LEU A 109 0.33 -0.24 8.36
N MET A 110 -0.76 0.37 8.83
CA MET A 110 -0.69 1.54 9.74
C MET A 110 -0.37 1.19 11.20
N ARG A 111 -0.49 -0.07 11.63
CA ARG A 111 -0.12 -0.52 12.99
C ARG A 111 1.34 -0.98 13.13
N GLN A 112 2.16 -0.87 12.08
CA GLN A 112 3.62 -0.97 12.20
C GLN A 112 4.16 0.26 12.94
N LYS A 113 3.88 0.36 14.25
CA LYS A 113 4.68 1.18 15.15
C LYS A 113 6.04 0.50 15.28
N HIS A 114 7.11 1.25 15.02
CA HIS A 114 8.48 0.87 15.30
C HIS A 114 8.58 0.22 16.69
N PRO A 115 9.45 -0.79 16.89
CA PRO A 115 9.74 -1.30 18.22
C PRO A 115 10.36 -0.17 19.06
N THR A 116 9.54 0.52 19.84
CA THR A 116 10.05 1.21 21.02
C THR A 116 10.49 0.12 21.98
N LEU A 117 11.77 0.12 22.29
CA LEU A 117 12.41 -0.72 23.31
C LEU A 117 11.49 -0.88 24.53
N PRO A 118 11.22 -2.10 25.02
CA PRO A 118 10.51 -2.26 26.27
C PRO A 118 11.38 -1.74 27.41
N THR A 119 11.01 -0.59 27.98
CA THR A 119 11.36 -0.22 29.36
C THR A 119 10.58 -1.15 30.29
N THR A 120 11.10 -2.35 30.50
CA THR A 120 10.73 -3.19 31.64
C THR A 120 12.01 -3.80 32.17
N LEU A 121 12.60 -3.10 33.14
CA LEU A 121 13.60 -3.65 34.05
C LEU A 121 13.06 -4.99 34.60
N PRO A 122 13.74 -6.13 34.39
CA PRO A 122 13.44 -7.31 35.17
C PRO A 122 13.89 -7.02 36.61
N GLN A 123 12.91 -7.05 37.52
CA GLN A 123 13.15 -6.98 38.96
C GLN A 123 14.07 -8.13 39.34
N GLN A 124 15.31 -7.75 39.65
CA GLN A 124 16.40 -8.49 40.27
C GLN A 124 15.98 -9.82 40.92
N GLN A 125 16.11 -10.93 40.19
CA GLN A 125 16.28 -12.24 40.83
C GLN A 125 17.75 -12.39 41.19
N VAL A 126 18.01 -12.24 42.48
CA VAL A 126 19.29 -12.51 43.12
C VAL A 126 19.66 -13.97 42.85
N PHE A 127 20.56 -14.21 41.90
CA PHE A 127 21.26 -15.49 41.81
C PHE A 127 22.50 -15.37 42.69
N MET A 128 22.44 -15.96 43.89
CA MET A 128 23.62 -16.16 44.71
C MET A 128 24.57 -17.07 43.95
N LEU A 129 25.70 -16.53 43.51
CA LEU A 129 26.78 -17.34 42.94
C LEU A 129 27.44 -18.08 44.11
N ALA A 130 27.16 -19.37 44.25
CA ALA A 130 27.90 -20.23 45.15
C ALA A 130 29.37 -20.27 44.71
N GLU A 131 30.28 -20.02 45.66
CA GLU A 131 31.72 -20.13 45.43
C GLU A 131 32.11 -21.56 45.03
N PRO A 132 33.03 -21.76 44.07
CA PRO A 132 33.57 -23.07 43.77
C PRO A 132 34.45 -23.54 44.94
N LYS A 133 34.04 -24.62 45.59
CA LYS A 133 34.89 -25.38 46.52
C LYS A 133 36.15 -25.86 45.79
N ARG A 134 37.32 -25.30 46.14
CA ARG A 134 38.61 -25.93 45.88
C ARG A 134 38.91 -26.92 47.01
N LYS A 135 39.15 -28.18 46.66
CA LYS A 135 39.70 -29.23 47.53
C LYS A 135 41.14 -29.55 47.09
N PRO A 136 41.98 -30.13 47.98
CA PRO A 136 43.38 -29.77 48.13
C PRO A 136 44.32 -30.66 47.31
N SER A 137 45.56 -30.21 47.11
CA SER A 137 46.67 -31.10 46.79
C SER A 137 47.97 -30.56 47.38
N ASN A 138 48.55 -31.38 48.26
CA ASN A 138 49.89 -31.43 48.85
C ASN A 138 50.56 -30.14 49.32
#